data_AF-A0A0S8EJ17-F1
#
_entry.id   AF-A0A0S8EJ17-F1
#
_cell.length_a   1.000
_cell.length_b   1.000
_cell.length_c   1.000
_cell.angle_alpha   90.00
_cell.angle_beta   90.00
_cell.angle_gamma   90.00
#
_symmetry.space_group_name_H-M   'P 1'
#
loop_
_entity.id
_entity.type
_entity.pdbx_description
1 polymer ?
#
loop_
_entity_poly.entity_id
_entity_poly.type
_entity_poly.pdbx_seq_one_letter_code
_entity_poly.pdbx_strand_id
1 'polypeptide(L)'
;MTTASNYRLMTLLLGLLCVFPAFAKFEKEQAALDALMAKRQYASAAEYIHSRPNLLNEPRFFRQLSHILTNYYTFQVNFGLFATRDLKEGERLEDVRGAKGDHKMVGGDWEKSLYDTLKKHPESPDINFAVGEYLSLGQLCGCTSLR
;
A
#
# COMPACT_ATOMS: atom_id res chain seq x y z
N MET A 1 57.78 11.41 16.71
CA MET A 1 56.85 10.68 15.81
C MET A 1 55.70 10.15 16.65
N THR A 2 54.48 10.73 16.55
CA THR A 2 53.15 10.09 16.77
C THR A 2 52.04 11.14 17.01
N THR A 3 51.60 11.85 15.96
CA THR A 3 50.42 12.73 16.03
C THR A 3 49.60 12.74 14.73
N ALA A 4 49.42 11.57 14.09
CA ALA A 4 48.70 11.48 12.81
C ALA A 4 47.56 10.44 12.77
N SER A 5 47.19 9.82 13.89
CA SER A 5 46.25 8.67 13.91
C SER A 5 44.80 9.03 14.29
N ASN A 6 44.56 10.17 14.95
CA ASN A 6 43.25 10.43 15.59
C ASN A 6 42.25 11.19 14.72
N TYR A 7 42.68 11.81 13.62
CA TYR A 7 41.79 12.63 12.78
C TYR A 7 41.00 11.83 11.73
N ARG A 8 41.44 10.60 11.38
CA ARG A 8 40.77 9.78 10.36
C ARG A 8 39.53 9.03 10.89
N LEU A 9 39.48 8.74 12.19
CA LEU A 9 38.35 8.04 12.80
C LEU A 9 37.14 8.97 12.99
N MET A 10 37.38 10.27 13.24
CA MET A 10 36.33 11.23 13.56
C MET A 10 35.53 11.69 12.32
N THR A 11 36.15 11.70 11.13
CA THR A 11 35.47 12.05 9.88
C THR A 11 34.56 10.92 9.36
N LEU A 12 34.85 9.67 9.71
CA LEU A 12 34.06 8.49 9.30
C LEU A 12 32.77 8.35 10.15
N LEU A 13 32.79 8.81 11.40
CA LEU A 13 31.61 8.82 12.28
C LEU A 13 30.62 9.95 11.96
N LEU A 14 31.08 11.10 11.48
CA LEU A 14 30.20 12.22 11.14
C LEU A 14 29.40 12.00 9.83
N GLY A 15 29.91 11.17 8.91
CA GLY A 15 29.23 10.84 7.66
C GLY A 15 28.05 9.89 7.80
N LEU A 16 27.98 9.12 8.90
CA LEU A 16 26.94 8.10 9.10
C LEU A 16 25.63 8.66 9.69
N LEU A 17 25.67 9.83 10.33
CA LEU A 17 24.54 10.40 11.06
C LEU A 17 23.60 11.27 10.19
N CYS A 18 23.99 11.63 8.97
CA CYS A 18 23.20 12.53 8.12
C CYS A 18 22.24 11.82 7.15
N VAL A 19 22.19 10.48 7.12
CA VAL A 19 21.40 9.71 6.12
C VAL A 19 19.97 9.39 6.59
N PHE A 20 19.62 9.64 7.86
CA PHE A 20 18.37 9.15 8.45
C PHE A 20 17.11 10.05 8.46
N PRO A 21 17.07 11.33 8.00
CA PRO A 21 15.87 12.13 8.22
C PRO A 21 14.67 11.80 7.32
N ALA A 22 14.80 10.90 6.34
CA ALA A 22 13.71 10.60 5.40
C ALA A 22 12.70 9.55 5.90
N PHE A 23 13.05 8.70 6.89
CA PHE A 23 12.20 7.58 7.29
C PHE A 23 11.07 7.94 8.29
N ALA A 24 11.22 9.02 9.06
CA ALA A 24 10.28 9.38 10.12
C ALA A 24 8.97 10.03 9.62
N LYS A 25 8.89 10.46 8.36
CA LYS A 25 7.79 11.30 7.83
C LYS A 25 6.40 10.66 7.97
N PHE A 26 6.31 9.32 7.98
CA PHE A 26 5.02 8.60 7.91
C PHE A 26 4.88 7.43 8.90
N GLU A 27 5.65 7.41 9.97
CA GLU A 27 5.59 6.30 10.95
C GLU A 27 4.23 6.22 11.64
N LYS A 28 3.62 7.36 11.96
CA LYS A 28 2.32 7.43 12.62
C LYS A 28 1.21 6.87 11.71
N GLU A 29 1.23 7.23 10.44
CA GLU A 29 0.24 6.77 9.45
C GLU A 29 0.39 5.28 9.20
N GLN A 30 1.63 4.77 9.15
CA GLN A 30 1.88 3.34 9.06
C GLN A 30 1.35 2.59 10.27
N ALA A 31 1.67 3.05 11.49
CA ALA A 31 1.22 2.40 12.70
C ALA A 31 -0.32 2.38 12.82
N ALA A 32 -0.99 3.44 12.37
CA ALA A 32 -2.45 3.49 12.32
C ALA A 32 -3.03 2.47 11.34
N LEU A 33 -2.41 2.30 10.16
CA LEU A 33 -2.83 1.30 9.18
C LEU A 33 -2.58 -0.11 9.68
N ASP A 34 -1.42 -0.38 10.27
CA ASP A 34 -1.10 -1.68 10.86
C ASP A 34 -2.11 -2.06 11.95
N ALA A 35 -2.52 -1.10 12.77
CA ALA A 35 -3.54 -1.31 13.79
C ALA A 35 -4.93 -1.62 13.20
N LEU A 36 -5.31 -0.97 12.10
CA LEU A 36 -6.57 -1.26 11.39
C LEU A 36 -6.53 -2.65 10.76
N MET A 37 -5.43 -2.99 10.09
CA MET A 37 -5.23 -4.29 9.44
C MET A 37 -5.21 -5.45 10.46
N ALA A 38 -4.54 -5.27 11.60
CA ALA A 38 -4.54 -6.26 12.69
C ALA A 38 -5.94 -6.53 13.25
N LYS A 39 -6.81 -5.52 13.24
CA LYS A 39 -8.23 -5.61 13.65
C LYS A 39 -9.17 -6.02 12.52
N ARG A 40 -8.64 -6.40 11.35
CA ARG A 40 -9.40 -6.77 10.14
C ARG A 40 -10.39 -5.67 9.70
N GLN A 41 -10.03 -4.42 9.94
CA GLN A 41 -10.82 -3.25 9.55
C GLN A 41 -10.38 -2.78 8.15
N TYR A 42 -10.63 -3.61 7.13
CA TYR A 42 -10.14 -3.40 5.76
C TYR A 42 -10.78 -2.20 5.06
N ALA A 43 -12.07 -1.97 5.27
CA ALA A 43 -12.76 -0.81 4.70
C ALA A 43 -12.27 0.48 5.35
N SER A 44 -12.10 0.47 6.66
CA SER A 44 -11.52 1.59 7.39
C SER A 44 -10.06 1.86 7.00
N ALA A 45 -9.26 0.82 6.76
CA ALA A 45 -7.88 0.97 6.30
C ALA A 45 -7.80 1.56 4.87
N ALA A 46 -8.65 1.09 3.96
CA ALA A 46 -8.72 1.62 2.60
C ALA A 46 -9.16 3.10 2.61
N GLU A 47 -10.19 3.43 3.38
CA GLU A 47 -10.69 4.80 3.53
C GLU A 47 -9.63 5.73 4.14
N TYR A 48 -8.83 5.24 5.10
CA TYR A 48 -7.76 6.01 5.73
C TYR A 48 -6.72 6.51 4.72
N ILE A 49 -6.37 5.69 3.72
CA ILE A 49 -5.44 6.06 2.65
C ILE A 49 -6.17 6.90 1.59
N HIS A 50 -7.31 6.42 1.12
CA HIS A 50 -8.04 7.00 -0.01
C HIS A 50 -8.53 8.44 0.26
N SER A 51 -8.94 8.74 1.50
CA SER A 51 -9.37 10.09 1.92
C SER A 51 -8.22 11.10 2.08
N ARG A 52 -6.95 10.69 1.92
CA ARG A 52 -5.77 11.51 2.21
C ARG A 52 -4.83 11.60 1.01
N PRO A 53 -4.91 12.69 0.23
CA PRO A 53 -4.08 12.86 -0.96
C PRO A 53 -2.58 12.77 -0.71
N ASN A 54 -2.10 13.21 0.45
CA ASN A 54 -0.69 13.12 0.82
C ASN A 54 -0.22 11.67 1.03
N LEU A 55 -1.10 10.74 1.41
CA LEU A 55 -0.77 9.32 1.50
C LEU A 55 -0.97 8.65 0.15
N LEU A 56 -2.07 8.94 -0.54
CA LEU A 56 -2.36 8.34 -1.84
C LEU A 56 -1.25 8.59 -2.88
N ASN A 57 -0.57 9.74 -2.82
CA ASN A 57 0.54 10.08 -3.72
C ASN A 57 1.88 9.43 -3.34
N GLU A 58 1.98 8.77 -2.19
CA GLU A 58 3.23 8.15 -1.73
C GLU A 58 3.23 6.66 -2.09
N PRO A 59 4.23 6.18 -2.87
CA PRO A 59 4.22 4.83 -3.44
C PRO A 59 3.90 3.69 -2.47
N ARG A 60 4.45 3.74 -1.26
CA ARG A 60 4.22 2.75 -0.20
C ARG A 60 2.74 2.63 0.19
N PHE A 61 2.04 3.75 0.31
CA PHE A 61 0.64 3.79 0.75
C PHE A 61 -0.28 3.49 -0.42
N PHE A 62 0.07 3.94 -1.63
CA PHE A 62 -0.64 3.53 -2.83
C PHE A 62 -0.59 2.01 -3.04
N ARG A 63 0.58 1.39 -2.85
CA ARG A 63 0.73 -0.07 -2.84
C ARG A 63 -0.15 -0.72 -1.78
N GLN A 64 -0.14 -0.22 -0.54
CA GLN A 64 -0.97 -0.78 0.53
C GLN A 64 -2.46 -0.69 0.22
N LEU A 65 -2.93 0.43 -0.34
CA LEU A 65 -4.30 0.54 -0.82
C LEU A 65 -4.56 -0.52 -1.91
N SER A 66 -3.69 -0.64 -2.91
CA SER A 66 -3.80 -1.69 -3.94
C SER A 66 -3.96 -3.06 -3.30
N HIS A 67 -3.08 -3.40 -2.36
CA HIS A 67 -3.07 -4.69 -1.68
C HIS A 67 -4.37 -4.96 -0.91
N ILE A 68 -4.91 -3.94 -0.23
CA ILE A 68 -6.21 -4.03 0.43
C ILE A 68 -7.31 -4.35 -0.58
N LEU A 69 -7.33 -3.63 -1.71
CA LEU A 69 -8.36 -3.81 -2.74
C LEU A 69 -8.22 -5.14 -3.48
N THR A 70 -7.02 -5.64 -3.73
CA THR A 70 -6.80 -6.89 -4.49
C THR A 70 -6.91 -8.15 -3.64
N ASN A 71 -6.59 -8.09 -2.35
CA ASN A 71 -6.58 -9.27 -1.48
C ASN A 71 -7.76 -9.33 -0.50
N TYR A 72 -8.26 -8.18 -0.06
CA TYR A 72 -9.27 -8.09 1.00
C TYR A 72 -10.62 -7.55 0.52
N TYR A 73 -10.84 -7.51 -0.80
CA TYR A 73 -12.16 -7.22 -1.33
C TYR A 73 -13.17 -8.30 -0.94
N THR A 74 -14.41 -7.83 -0.80
CA THR A 74 -15.60 -8.63 -0.57
C THR A 74 -16.44 -8.76 -1.84
N PHE A 75 -16.37 -7.76 -2.71
CA PHE A 75 -17.03 -7.75 -4.00
C PHE A 75 -16.20 -6.93 -4.99
N GLN A 76 -16.23 -7.29 -6.27
CA GLN A 76 -15.56 -6.56 -7.33
C GLN A 76 -16.48 -6.39 -8.55
N VAL A 77 -16.38 -5.26 -9.24
CA VAL A 77 -17.12 -4.97 -10.48
C VAL A 77 -16.15 -4.53 -11.56
N ASN A 78 -16.18 -5.21 -12.70
CA ASN A 78 -15.41 -4.89 -13.91
C ASN A 78 -13.91 -4.65 -13.66
N PHE A 79 -13.34 -5.24 -12.61
CA PHE A 79 -11.94 -5.08 -12.20
C PHE A 79 -11.45 -3.63 -11.94
N GLY A 80 -12.37 -2.66 -11.92
CA GLY A 80 -12.09 -1.25 -11.60
C GLY A 80 -12.72 -0.79 -10.28
N LEU A 81 -13.73 -1.51 -9.78
CA LEU A 81 -14.44 -1.15 -8.55
C LEU A 81 -14.30 -2.28 -7.55
N PHE A 82 -13.76 -1.96 -6.37
CA PHE A 82 -13.56 -2.92 -5.29
C PHE A 82 -14.37 -2.49 -4.08
N ALA A 83 -15.14 -3.42 -3.53
CA ALA A 83 -15.86 -3.25 -2.29
C ALA A 83 -15.10 -3.93 -1.15
N THR A 84 -14.85 -3.22 -0.07
CA THR A 84 -14.23 -3.74 1.15
C THR A 84 -15.21 -3.65 2.30
N ARG A 85 -14.96 -4.42 3.36
CA ARG A 85 -15.77 -4.40 4.58
C ARG A 85 -14.87 -4.65 5.78
N ASP A 86 -15.22 -4.03 6.91
CA ASP A 86 -14.64 -4.35 8.20
C ASP A 86 -15.25 -5.64 8.75
N LEU A 87 -14.40 -6.58 9.17
CA LEU A 87 -14.84 -7.86 9.70
C LEU A 87 -15.14 -7.76 11.19
N LYS A 88 -16.21 -8.42 11.62
CA LYS A 88 -16.50 -8.66 13.03
C LYS A 88 -15.57 -9.74 13.58
N GLU A 89 -15.48 -9.82 14.91
CA GLU A 89 -14.75 -10.89 15.56
C GLU A 89 -15.32 -12.26 15.15
N GLY A 90 -14.45 -13.18 14.77
CA GLY A 90 -14.81 -14.51 14.28
C GLY A 90 -15.23 -14.57 12.80
N GLU A 91 -15.55 -13.45 12.14
CA GLU A 91 -15.82 -13.46 10.70
C GLU A 91 -14.53 -13.75 9.90
N ARG A 92 -14.69 -14.54 8.85
CA ARG A 92 -13.65 -14.77 7.84
C ARG A 92 -13.98 -14.01 6.57
N LEU A 93 -12.94 -13.59 5.86
CA LEU A 93 -13.10 -12.86 4.60
C LEU A 93 -13.84 -13.71 3.55
N GLU A 94 -13.57 -15.02 3.51
CA GLU A 94 -14.19 -15.93 2.54
C GLU A 94 -15.71 -16.02 2.72
N ASP A 95 -16.18 -15.97 3.96
CA ASP A 95 -17.61 -16.10 4.29
C ASP A 95 -18.41 -14.85 3.91
N VAL A 96 -17.75 -13.68 3.87
CA VAL A 96 -18.39 -12.40 3.55
C VAL A 96 -18.24 -11.98 2.09
N ARG A 97 -17.45 -12.70 1.29
CA ARG A 97 -17.31 -12.43 -0.14
C ARG A 97 -18.61 -12.74 -0.88
N GLY A 98 -19.14 -11.76 -1.61
CA GLY A 98 -20.42 -11.87 -2.32
C GLY A 98 -21.66 -11.92 -1.42
N ALA A 99 -21.49 -11.91 -0.09
CA ALA A 99 -22.60 -11.84 0.86
C ALA A 99 -23.18 -10.41 0.90
N LYS A 100 -24.39 -10.27 1.46
CA LYS A 100 -24.95 -8.95 1.77
C LYS A 100 -24.27 -8.39 3.03
N GLY A 101 -24.16 -7.07 3.11
CA GLY A 101 -23.59 -6.41 4.29
C GLY A 101 -23.31 -4.94 4.06
N ASP A 102 -22.67 -4.33 5.04
CA ASP A 102 -22.14 -2.96 4.92
C ASP A 102 -20.79 -3.01 4.21
N HIS A 103 -20.84 -2.86 2.88
CA HIS A 103 -19.66 -2.81 2.02
C HIS A 103 -19.38 -1.36 1.64
N LYS A 104 -18.13 -0.94 1.78
CA LYS A 104 -17.67 0.36 1.30
C LYS A 104 -17.01 0.20 -0.05
N MET A 105 -17.48 0.99 -1.01
CA MET A 105 -16.90 1.03 -2.34
C MET A 105 -15.70 1.95 -2.33
N VAL A 106 -14.55 1.43 -2.73
CA VAL A 106 -13.40 2.23 -3.12
C VAL A 106 -13.34 2.20 -4.63
N GLY A 107 -13.76 3.31 -5.23
CA GLY A 107 -13.88 3.44 -6.67
C GLY A 107 -12.76 4.26 -7.29
N GLY A 108 -12.50 3.99 -8.56
CA GLY A 108 -11.55 4.70 -9.38
C GLY A 108 -11.17 3.85 -10.58
N ASP A 109 -10.55 4.46 -11.59
CA ASP A 109 -9.90 3.67 -12.64
C ASP A 109 -8.57 3.14 -12.07
N TRP A 110 -8.64 2.00 -11.38
CA TRP A 110 -7.50 1.48 -10.62
C TRP A 110 -6.35 1.06 -11.52
N GLU A 111 -6.66 0.45 -12.67
CA GLU A 111 -5.69 0.12 -13.70
C GLU A 111 -4.95 1.38 -14.17
N LYS A 112 -5.69 2.40 -14.61
CA LYS A 112 -5.08 3.67 -15.04
C LYS A 112 -4.27 4.32 -13.92
N SER A 113 -4.77 4.30 -12.69
CA SER A 113 -4.10 4.91 -11.54
C SER A 113 -2.77 4.20 -11.22
N LEU A 114 -2.74 2.86 -11.29
CA LEU A 114 -1.52 2.06 -11.14
C LEU A 114 -0.51 2.40 -12.24
N TYR A 115 -0.93 2.42 -13.50
CA TYR A 115 -0.02 2.71 -14.62
C TYR A 115 0.47 4.17 -14.63
N ASP A 116 -0.38 5.13 -14.31
CA ASP A 116 0.03 6.53 -14.19
C ASP A 116 1.02 6.73 -13.04
N THR A 117 0.85 6.00 -11.94
CA THR A 117 1.80 6.03 -10.81
C THR A 117 3.11 5.33 -11.18
N LEU A 118 3.05 4.22 -11.94
CA LEU A 118 4.25 3.54 -12.46
C LEU A 118 5.06 4.46 -13.39
N LYS A 119 4.40 5.23 -14.27
CA LYS A 119 5.07 6.21 -15.12
C LYS A 119 5.79 7.30 -14.31
N LYS A 120 5.22 7.73 -13.18
CA LYS A 120 5.83 8.73 -12.29
C LYS A 120 6.95 8.16 -11.44
N HIS A 121 6.86 6.89 -11.07
CA HIS A 121 7.79 6.22 -10.16
C HIS A 121 8.25 4.85 -10.71
N PRO A 122 8.92 4.82 -11.89
CA PRO A 122 9.20 3.57 -12.60
C PRO A 122 10.15 2.64 -11.82
N GLU A 123 11.04 3.21 -11.02
CA GLU A 123 11.99 2.45 -10.20
C GLU A 123 11.46 2.12 -8.79
N SER A 124 10.23 2.52 -8.46
CA SER A 124 9.67 2.21 -7.14
C SER A 124 9.36 0.73 -7.04
N PRO A 125 10.00 -0.04 -6.14
CA PRO A 125 9.66 -1.45 -5.94
C PRO A 125 8.22 -1.61 -5.46
N ASP A 126 7.68 -0.62 -4.73
CA ASP A 126 6.31 -0.66 -4.23
C ASP A 126 5.28 -0.60 -5.35
N ILE A 127 5.47 0.28 -6.33
CA ILE A 127 4.55 0.39 -7.46
C ILE A 127 4.69 -0.80 -8.40
N ASN A 128 5.91 -1.26 -8.66
CA ASN A 128 6.14 -2.46 -9.46
C ASN A 128 5.44 -3.68 -8.82
N PHE A 129 5.52 -3.82 -7.49
CA PHE A 129 4.80 -4.87 -6.77
C PHE A 129 3.28 -4.71 -6.90
N ALA A 130 2.76 -3.51 -6.69
CA ALA A 130 1.31 -3.24 -6.77
C ALA A 130 0.74 -3.57 -8.17
N VAL A 131 1.46 -3.21 -9.23
CA VAL A 131 1.11 -3.55 -10.62
C VAL A 131 1.14 -5.06 -10.84
N GLY A 132 2.22 -5.73 -10.40
CA GLY A 132 2.34 -7.19 -10.53
C GLY A 132 1.23 -7.94 -9.81
N GLU A 133 0.86 -7.49 -8.61
CA GLU A 133 -0.24 -8.07 -7.83
C GLU A 133 -1.60 -7.87 -8.52
N TYR A 134 -1.87 -6.66 -9.01
CA TYR A 134 -3.10 -6.36 -9.75
C TYR A 134 -3.24 -7.23 -11.02
N LEU A 135 -2.16 -7.32 -11.81
CA LEU A 135 -2.13 -8.17 -13.01
C LEU A 135 -2.31 -9.64 -12.68
N SER A 136 -1.69 -10.12 -11.59
CA SER A 136 -1.82 -11.51 -11.15
C SER A 136 -3.25 -11.86 -10.76
N LEU A 137 -3.92 -10.98 -9.99
CA LEU A 137 -5.33 -11.16 -9.64
C LEU A 137 -6.20 -11.18 -10.90
N GLY A 138 -5.95 -10.26 -11.82
CA GLY A 138 -6.71 -10.15 -13.06
C GLY A 138 -6.59 -11.39 -13.95
N GLN A 139 -5.39 -11.97 -14.03
CA GLN A 139 -5.14 -13.25 -14.70
C GLN A 139 -5.90 -14.40 -14.02
N LEU A 140 -5.92 -14.45 -12.68
CA LEU A 140 -6.61 -15.50 -11.92
C LEU A 140 -8.14 -15.45 -12.10
N CYS A 141 -8.72 -14.27 -12.22
CA CYS A 141 -10.16 -14.12 -12.42
C CYS A 141 -10.59 -14.09 -13.90
N GLY A 142 -9.64 -14.14 -14.84
CA GLY A 142 -9.91 -13.99 -16.27
C GLY A 142 -10.44 -12.60 -16.64
N CYS A 143 -10.21 -11.60 -15.80
CA CYS A 143 -10.77 -10.25 -15.95
C CYS A 143 -9.81 -9.28 -16.66
N THR A 144 -8.53 -9.62 -16.77
CA THR A 144 -7.58 -8.79 -17.53
C THR A 144 -7.67 -9.08 -19.01
N SER A 145 -7.99 -8.05 -19.81
CA SER A 145 -7.60 -8.04 -21.20
C SER A 145 -6.13 -7.59 -21.25
N LEU A 146 -5.18 -8.52 -21.15
CA LEU A 146 -3.81 -8.22 -21.58
C LEU A 146 -3.87 -7.92 -23.09
N ARG A 147 -4.01 -6.64 -23.44
CA ARG A 147 -3.87 -6.09 -24.79
C ARG A 147 -2.78 -5.03 -24.78
#